data_AF-X8DXD1-F1
#
_entry.id   AF-X8DXD1-F1
#
_cell.length_a   1.000
_cell.length_b   1.000
_cell.length_c   1.000
_cell.angle_alpha   90.00
_cell.angle_beta   90.00
_cell.angle_gamma   90.00
#
_symmetry.space_group_name_H-M   'P 1'
#
loop_
_entity.id
_entity.type
_entity.pdbx_description
1 polymer ?
#
loop_
_entity_poly.entity_id
_entity_poly.type
_entity_poly.pdbx_seq_one_letter_code
_entity_poly.pdbx_strand_id
1 'polypeptide(L)'
;MTSELESEDDPLQRMWQALGFWELVIDTADSIAFRLVFNTMRDSYVRALDVLVNVMAAEVGDIGHYRALADAIALADPDAAQDAAVAMLALGTKAFDKLLREMEKER
;
A
#
# COMPACT_ATOMS: atom_id res chain seq x y z
N MET A 1 10.52 4.84 -8.87
CA MET A 1 9.46 4.27 -8.03
C MET A 1 8.07 4.85 -8.27
N THR A 2 7.72 6.09 -7.93
CA THR A 2 6.35 6.60 -8.22
C THR A 2 6.04 6.64 -9.71
N SER A 3 7.05 6.92 -10.55
CA SER A 3 6.94 6.80 -12.01
C SER A 3 6.75 5.36 -12.52
N GLU A 4 7.23 4.34 -11.79
CA GLU A 4 7.07 2.92 -12.18
C GLU A 4 5.65 2.45 -11.86
N LEU A 5 5.11 2.89 -10.70
CA LEU A 5 3.71 2.71 -10.33
C LEU A 5 2.75 3.37 -11.33
N GLU A 6 3.09 4.57 -11.82
CA GLU A 6 2.29 5.33 -12.78
C GLU A 6 2.29 4.72 -14.19
N SER A 7 3.39 4.10 -14.61
CA SER A 7 3.51 3.47 -15.93
C SER A 7 3.00 2.04 -16.02
N GLU A 8 2.73 1.40 -14.88
CA GLU A 8 2.31 0.00 -14.84
C GLU A 8 0.80 -0.12 -15.03
N ASP A 9 0.36 -0.74 -16.12
CA ASP A 9 -1.05 -0.89 -16.48
C ASP A 9 -1.67 -2.20 -15.97
N ASP A 10 -0.86 -3.22 -15.65
CA ASP A 10 -1.35 -4.45 -15.05
C ASP A 10 -1.63 -4.23 -13.54
N PRO A 11 -2.90 -4.36 -13.09
CA PRO A 11 -3.24 -4.17 -11.69
C PRO A 11 -2.44 -5.06 -10.73
N LEU A 12 -2.11 -6.28 -11.14
CA LEU A 12 -1.34 -7.21 -10.32
C LEU A 12 0.11 -6.78 -10.19
N GLN A 13 0.73 -6.36 -11.29
CA GLN A 13 2.09 -5.81 -11.26
C GLN A 13 2.13 -4.51 -10.46
N ARG A 14 1.11 -3.66 -10.56
CA ARG A 14 1.01 -2.43 -9.77
C ARG A 14 0.95 -2.72 -8.27
N MET A 15 0.27 -3.79 -7.83
CA MET A 15 0.32 -4.24 -6.44
C MET A 15 1.72 -4.67 -5.99
N TRP A 16 2.47 -5.36 -6.85
CA TRP A 16 3.86 -5.69 -6.55
C TRP A 16 4.74 -4.44 -6.41
N GLN A 17 4.56 -3.45 -7.29
CA GLN A 17 5.24 -2.16 -7.17
C GLN A 17 4.84 -1.42 -5.88
N ALA A 18 3.58 -1.51 -5.46
CA ALA A 18 3.12 -0.94 -4.20
C ALA A 18 3.78 -1.62 -2.98
N LEU A 19 3.94 -2.95 -3.02
CA LEU A 19 4.69 -3.69 -1.99
C LEU A 19 6.18 -3.30 -1.96
N GLY A 20 6.78 -3.04 -3.12
CA GLY A 20 8.14 -2.51 -3.24
C GLY A 20 8.26 -1.09 -2.67
N PHE A 21 7.23 -0.25 -2.89
CA PHE A 21 7.17 1.09 -2.29
C PHE A 21 7.24 1.04 -0.77
N TRP A 22 6.39 0.21 -0.15
CA TRP A 22 6.39 0.07 1.30
C TRP A 22 7.67 -0.54 1.85
N GLU A 23 8.33 -1.42 1.09
CA GLU A 23 9.65 -1.90 1.47
C GLU A 23 10.64 -0.73 1.59
N LEU A 24 10.75 0.13 0.57
CA LEU A 24 11.65 1.29 0.66
C LEU A 24 11.33 2.19 1.86
N VAL A 25 10.05 2.44 2.15
CA VAL A 25 9.66 3.23 3.33
C VAL A 25 10.15 2.57 4.62
N ILE A 26 9.94 1.26 4.79
CA ILE A 26 10.38 0.53 5.99
C ILE A 26 11.91 0.50 6.09
N ASP A 27 12.62 0.41 4.96
CA ASP A 27 14.08 0.45 4.91
C ASP A 27 14.63 1.78 5.43
N THR A 28 13.98 2.90 5.11
CA THR A 28 14.40 4.23 5.59
C THR A 28 14.25 4.42 7.10
N ALA A 29 13.39 3.63 7.75
CA ALA A 29 13.20 3.71 9.20
C ALA A 29 14.34 3.06 10.00
N ASP A 30 15.27 2.36 9.34
CA ASP A 30 16.43 1.66 9.95
C ASP A 30 16.08 0.85 11.22
N SER A 31 14.90 0.21 11.20
CA SER A 31 14.34 -0.50 12.34
C SER A 31 14.09 -1.96 12.03
N ILE A 32 14.88 -2.84 12.64
CA ILE A 32 14.71 -4.30 12.50
C ILE A 32 13.33 -4.77 12.97
N ALA A 33 12.74 -4.10 13.96
CA ALA A 33 11.40 -4.42 14.44
C ALA A 33 10.35 -4.17 13.35
N PHE A 34 10.39 -3.00 12.69
CA PHE A 34 9.48 -2.71 11.57
C PHE A 34 9.70 -3.64 10.39
N ARG A 35 10.96 -3.98 10.07
CA ARG A 35 11.26 -4.98 9.03
C ARG A 35 10.62 -6.33 9.32
N LEU A 36 10.74 -6.84 10.54
CA LEU A 36 10.20 -8.16 10.90
C LEU A 36 8.67 -8.18 10.84
N VAL A 37 8.02 -7.11 11.31
CA VAL A 37 6.55 -6.97 11.21
C VAL A 37 6.14 -6.94 9.74
N PHE A 38 6.81 -6.13 8.91
CA PHE A 38 6.52 -6.03 7.49
C PHE A 38 6.71 -7.37 6.77
N ASN A 39 7.77 -8.13 7.06
CA ASN A 39 8.01 -9.44 6.45
C ASN A 39 6.86 -10.42 6.74
N THR A 40 6.37 -10.43 7.97
CA THR A 40 5.26 -11.29 8.39
C THR A 40 3.97 -10.90 7.66
N MET A 41 3.69 -9.59 7.57
CA MET A 41 2.56 -9.06 6.83
C MET A 41 2.65 -9.41 5.33
N ARG A 42 3.81 -9.20 4.71
CA ARG A 42 4.08 -9.46 3.29
C ARG A 42 3.83 -10.92 2.94
N ASP A 43 4.28 -11.87 3.76
CA ASP A 43 4.05 -13.30 3.51
C ASP A 43 2.57 -13.62 3.41
N SER A 44 1.75 -13.06 4.31
CA SER A 44 0.30 -13.24 4.28
C SER A 44 -0.34 -12.57 3.06
N TYR A 45 0.16 -11.37 2.70
CA TYR A 45 -0.35 -10.59 1.58
C TYR A 45 -0.10 -11.26 0.23
N VAL A 46 1.14 -11.73 0.01
CA VAL A 46 1.55 -12.38 -1.24
C VAL A 46 0.74 -13.64 -1.50
N ARG A 47 0.39 -14.41 -0.46
CA ARG A 47 -0.43 -15.62 -0.57
C ARG A 47 -1.86 -15.35 -1.06
N ALA A 48 -2.37 -14.13 -0.88
CA ALA A 48 -3.74 -13.74 -1.25
C ALA A 48 -3.77 -12.69 -2.36
N LEU A 49 -2.63 -12.35 -2.97
CA LEU A 49 -2.48 -11.17 -3.81
C LEU A 49 -3.38 -11.20 -5.05
N ASP A 50 -3.59 -12.40 -5.62
CA ASP A 50 -4.46 -12.66 -6.76
C ASP A 50 -5.95 -12.41 -6.47
N VAL A 51 -6.37 -12.60 -5.22
CA VAL A 51 -7.72 -12.24 -4.77
C VAL A 51 -7.78 -10.74 -4.45
N LEU A 52 -6.76 -10.23 -3.76
CA LEU A 52 -6.71 -8.84 -3.30
C LEU A 52 -6.63 -7.82 -4.43
N VAL A 53 -6.04 -8.18 -5.58
CA VAL A 53 -5.95 -7.28 -6.74
C VAL A 53 -7.33 -6.82 -7.20
N ASN A 54 -8.34 -7.69 -7.15
CA ASN A 54 -9.71 -7.32 -7.53
C ASN A 54 -10.38 -6.39 -6.52
N VAL A 55 -9.90 -6.39 -5.27
CA VAL A 55 -10.44 -5.61 -4.16
C VAL A 55 -9.80 -4.23 -4.10
N MET A 56 -8.51 -4.14 -4.44
CA MET A 56 -7.68 -2.96 -4.18
C MET A 56 -7.19 -2.23 -5.43
N ALA A 57 -7.49 -2.71 -6.64
CA ALA A 57 -6.95 -2.13 -7.87
C ALA A 57 -7.27 -0.63 -8.03
N ALA A 58 -8.47 -0.19 -7.62
CA ALA A 58 -8.86 1.21 -7.71
C ALA A 58 -8.06 2.08 -6.71
N GLU A 59 -7.81 1.55 -5.52
CA GLU A 59 -7.11 2.19 -4.42
C GLU A 59 -5.60 2.25 -4.67
N VAL A 60 -5.00 1.15 -5.14
CA VAL A 60 -3.58 1.08 -5.51
C VAL A 60 -3.30 1.91 -6.77
N GLY A 61 -4.31 2.13 -7.62
CA GLY A 61 -4.22 3.01 -8.78
C GLY A 61 -4.19 4.51 -8.47
N ASP A 62 -4.44 4.92 -7.22
CA ASP A 62 -4.33 6.32 -6.81
C ASP A 62 -2.87 6.70 -6.54
N ILE A 63 -2.14 6.95 -7.63
CA ILE A 63 -0.71 7.31 -7.60
C ILE A 63 -0.45 8.62 -6.84
N GLY A 64 -1.46 9.50 -6.71
CA GLY A 64 -1.34 10.77 -6.00
C GLY A 64 -0.92 10.58 -4.54
N HIS A 65 -1.44 9.55 -3.87
CA HIS A 65 -1.10 9.26 -2.48
C HIS A 65 0.34 8.76 -2.31
N TYR A 66 0.83 7.92 -3.22
CA TYR A 66 2.24 7.47 -3.22
C TYR A 66 3.20 8.64 -3.43
N ARG A 67 2.87 9.56 -4.34
CA ARG A 67 3.67 10.76 -4.61
C ARG A 67 3.69 11.70 -3.40
N ALA A 68 2.53 11.98 -2.81
CA ALA A 68 2.43 12.83 -1.62
C ALA A 68 3.28 12.29 -0.46
N LEU A 69 3.23 10.99 -0.19
CA LEU A 69 4.05 10.37 0.85
C LEU A 69 5.54 10.42 0.52
N ALA A 70 5.92 10.08 -0.71
CA ALA A 70 7.33 10.14 -1.14
C ALA A 70 7.91 11.56 -1.03
N ASP A 71 7.14 12.58 -1.44
CA ASP A 71 7.54 13.98 -1.38
C ASP A 71 7.70 14.44 0.07
N ALA A 72 6.77 14.09 0.97
CA ALA A 72 6.85 14.42 2.39
C ALA A 72 8.07 13.78 3.08
N ILE A 73 8.36 12.51 2.78
CA ILE A 73 9.57 11.82 3.26
C ILE A 73 10.84 12.51 2.72
N ALA A 74 10.88 12.85 1.43
CA ALA A 74 12.02 13.50 0.81
C ALA A 74 12.31 14.90 1.38
N LEU A 75 11.26 15.62 1.80
CA LEU A 75 11.36 16.91 2.47
C LEU A 75 11.68 16.79 3.97
N ALA A 76 11.77 15.57 4.51
CA ALA A 76 11.93 15.29 5.94
C ALA A 76 10.85 15.98 6.80
N ASP A 77 9.62 16.02 6.31
CA ASP A 77 8.45 16.55 7.01
C ASP A 77 7.66 15.39 7.64
N PRO A 78 7.86 15.11 8.95
CA PRO A 78 7.25 13.95 9.60
C PRO A 78 5.73 14.06 9.72
N ASP A 79 5.19 15.27 9.92
CA ASP A 79 3.76 15.48 10.08
C ASP A 79 3.05 15.26 8.74
N ALA A 80 3.59 15.84 7.65
CA ALA A 80 3.06 15.61 6.30
C ALA A 80 3.20 14.14 5.86
N ALA A 81 4.30 13.47 6.23
CA ALA A 81 4.50 12.06 5.92
C ALA A 81 3.49 11.18 6.67
N GLN A 82 3.22 11.50 7.94
CA GLN A 82 2.20 10.80 8.72
C GLN A 82 0.80 10.97 8.12
N ASP A 83 0.41 12.20 7.79
CA ASP A 83 -0.90 12.49 7.20
C ASP A 83 -1.08 11.78 5.84
N ALA A 84 -0.06 11.85 4.98
CA ALA A 84 -0.07 11.17 3.69
C ALA A 84 -0.16 9.64 3.83
N ALA A 85 0.59 9.04 4.76
CA ALA A 85 0.52 7.61 5.04
C ALA A 85 -0.85 7.19 5.56
N VAL A 86 -1.46 7.97 6.48
CA VAL A 86 -2.80 7.71 7.01
C VAL A 86 -3.84 7.77 5.89
N ALA A 87 -3.81 8.80 5.05
CA ALA A 87 -4.73 8.95 3.92
C ALA A 87 -4.63 7.75 2.97
N MET A 88 -3.41 7.33 2.64
CA MET A 88 -3.15 6.19 1.77
C MET A 88 -3.65 4.85 2.38
N LEU A 89 -3.38 4.60 3.66
CA LEU A 89 -3.80 3.36 4.34
C LEU A 89 -5.32 3.29 4.54
N ALA A 90 -5.99 4.44 4.65
CA ALA A 90 -7.45 4.52 4.74
C ALA A 90 -8.14 3.97 3.48
N LEU A 91 -7.52 4.11 2.30
CA LEU A 91 -8.04 3.54 1.04
C LEU A 91 -8.09 2.01 1.13
N GLY A 92 -6.97 1.38 1.48
CA GLY A 92 -6.92 -0.08 1.65
C GLY A 92 -7.91 -0.57 2.72
N THR A 93 -7.97 0.12 3.86
CA THR A 93 -8.91 -0.20 4.95
C THR A 93 -10.36 -0.20 4.46
N LYS A 94 -10.75 0.83 3.71
CA LYS A 94 -12.10 0.95 3.14
C LYS A 94 -12.41 -0.17 2.14
N ALA A 95 -11.42 -0.59 1.34
CA ALA A 95 -11.58 -1.69 0.39
C ALA A 95 -11.83 -3.02 1.11
N PHE A 96 -11.08 -3.31 2.17
CA PHE A 96 -11.29 -4.49 3.01
C PHE A 96 -12.63 -4.46 3.75
N ASP A 97 -13.02 -3.31 4.32
CA ASP A 97 -14.33 -3.15 4.97
C ASP A 97 -15.48 -3.42 3.99
N LYS A 98 -15.35 -2.99 2.74
CA LYS A 98 -16.34 -3.25 1.70
C LYS A 98 -16.44 -4.75 1.40
N LEU A 99 -15.30 -5.42 1.21
CA LEU A 99 -15.24 -6.86 0.96
C LEU A 99 -15.91 -7.66 2.08
N LEU A 100 -15.57 -7.37 3.33
CA LEU A 100 -16.14 -8.07 4.49
C LEU A 100 -17.67 -7.94 4.55
N ARG A 101 -18.20 -6.74 4.27
CA ARG A 101 -19.65 -6.49 4.21
C ARG A 101 -20.34 -7.22 3.06
N GLU A 102 -19.64 -7.44 1.94
CA GLU A 102 -20.17 -8.22 0.81
C GLU A 102 -20.26 -9.71 1.20
N MET A 103 -19.21 -10.26 1.81
CA MET A 103 -19.18 -11.64 2.29
C MET A 103 -20.24 -11.93 3.38
N GLU A 104 -20.53 -10.96 4.25
CA GLU A 104 -21.58 -11.09 5.27
C GLU A 104 -22.99 -11.16 4.68
N LYS A 105 -23.25 -10.54 3.53
CA LYS A 105 -24.57 -10.54 2.86
C LYS A 105 -24.84 -11.82 2.08
N GLU A 106 -23.79 -12.55 1.69
CA GLU A 106 -23.90 -13.83 0.97
C GLU A 106 -24.10 -15.03 1.91
N ARG A 107 -24.11 -14.81 3.23
CA ARG A 107 -24.42 -15.81 4.26
C ARG A 107 -25.88 -15.77 4.69
#